data_AF-A0A956KWF3-F1
#
_entry.id   AF-A0A956KWF3-F1
#
_cell.length_a   1.000
_cell.length_b   1.000
_cell.length_c   1.000
_cell.angle_alpha   90.00
_cell.angle_beta   90.00
_cell.angle_gamma   90.00
#
_symmetry.space_group_name_H-M   'P 1'
#
loop_
_entity.id
_entity.type
_entity.pdbx_description
1 polymer ?
#
loop_
_entity_poly.entity_id
_entity_poly.type
_entity_poly.pdbx_seq_one_letter_code
_entity_poly.pdbx_strand_id
1 'polypeptide(L)'
;MDPKPPRYRYQIAPSAPSVAAEVSLPGATTLPRVEDRLARPESREEYVHGQRVLAAPANAPHGDRHCQLDYVVRGNVAAGYISSTDLLTRTDEASDFATDTCVRRSGTDPRTGTRWLEELAFEVVAEQSRRDVTERAKALTARGVRRLVAVFVKQGEVCEWSAEQERWRPLDPHDVIVDPTLARPLPVRALLDASAADEAVAQGLRARHHPALAQVEAAGATRGLRKGIEAVCALLELPLDDARQRQLDALDEAGLDALLQRLRTDRRWPS
;
A
#
# COMPACT_ATOMS: atom_id res chain seq x y z
N MET A 1 66.64 -35.07 -38.25
CA MET A 1 65.38 -35.82 -38.38
C MET A 1 64.68 -35.70 -37.04
N ASP A 2 63.70 -34.81 -36.96
CA ASP A 2 62.72 -34.76 -35.87
C ASP A 2 61.33 -34.65 -36.52
N PRO A 3 60.36 -35.50 -36.16
CA PRO A 3 59.12 -35.63 -36.90
C PRO A 3 58.08 -34.57 -36.50
N LYS A 4 57.39 -34.07 -37.53
CA LYS A 4 56.29 -33.11 -37.49
C LYS A 4 55.05 -33.73 -36.81
N PRO A 5 54.35 -33.03 -35.89
CA PRO A 5 53.18 -33.58 -35.20
C PRO A 5 51.94 -33.63 -36.11
N PRO A 6 51.05 -34.64 -35.93
CA PRO A 6 49.88 -34.82 -36.77
C PRO A 6 48.75 -33.84 -36.41
N ARG A 7 48.18 -33.24 -37.45
CA ARG A 7 46.96 -32.43 -37.42
C ARG A 7 45.75 -33.36 -37.47
N TYR A 8 45.06 -33.55 -36.35
CA TYR A 8 43.70 -34.11 -36.36
C TYR A 8 42.69 -33.01 -36.06
N ARG A 9 41.89 -32.75 -37.09
CA ARG A 9 40.81 -31.77 -37.18
C ARG A 9 39.55 -32.45 -36.68
N TYR A 10 39.10 -32.14 -35.46
CA TYR A 10 37.81 -32.61 -34.96
C TYR A 10 36.69 -31.91 -35.75
N GLN A 11 35.81 -32.69 -36.38
CA GLN A 11 34.61 -32.19 -37.02
C GLN A 11 33.56 -31.87 -35.93
N ILE A 12 33.11 -30.63 -35.90
CA ILE A 12 32.03 -30.15 -35.04
C ILE A 12 30.71 -30.47 -35.76
N ALA A 13 29.84 -31.25 -35.13
CA ALA A 13 28.48 -31.47 -35.62
C ALA A 13 27.65 -30.17 -35.47
N PRO A 14 26.77 -29.84 -36.43
CA PRO A 14 26.00 -28.60 -36.40
C PRO A 14 25.00 -28.58 -35.23
N SER A 15 24.91 -27.42 -34.58
CA SER A 15 23.99 -27.11 -33.50
C SER A 15 22.53 -27.23 -33.95
N ALA A 16 21.75 -28.11 -33.31
CA ALA A 16 20.31 -28.06 -33.39
C ALA A 16 19.79 -26.86 -32.60
N PRO A 17 18.76 -26.13 -33.07
CA PRO A 17 18.16 -25.05 -32.31
C PRO A 17 17.51 -25.63 -31.04
N SER A 18 17.92 -25.13 -29.87
CA SER A 18 17.28 -25.45 -28.60
C SER A 18 15.92 -24.74 -28.54
N VAL A 19 14.91 -25.37 -29.16
CA VAL A 19 13.53 -25.12 -28.75
C VAL A 19 13.36 -25.93 -27.48
N ALA A 20 13.63 -25.32 -26.33
CA ALA A 20 13.18 -25.85 -25.06
C ALA A 20 11.65 -25.74 -25.05
N ALA A 21 10.99 -26.72 -25.66
CA ALA A 21 9.59 -26.97 -25.40
C ALA A 21 9.50 -27.32 -23.90
N GLU A 22 8.92 -26.42 -23.11
CA GLU A 22 8.56 -26.71 -21.73
C GLU A 22 7.72 -27.99 -21.74
N VAL A 23 8.27 -29.06 -21.17
CA VAL A 23 7.55 -30.30 -20.93
C VAL A 23 6.53 -29.98 -19.84
N SER A 24 5.33 -29.57 -20.25
CA SER A 24 4.18 -29.41 -19.36
C SER A 24 3.77 -30.80 -18.87
N LEU A 25 3.90 -31.03 -17.57
CA LEU A 25 3.43 -32.25 -16.94
C LEU A 25 1.88 -32.28 -17.02
N PRO A 26 1.26 -33.38 -17.51
CA PRO A 26 -0.19 -33.49 -17.52
C PRO A 26 -0.71 -33.47 -16.08
N GLY A 27 -1.44 -32.40 -15.73
CA GLY A 27 -2.01 -32.18 -14.39
C GLY A 27 -1.74 -30.80 -13.78
N ALA A 28 -0.81 -30.02 -14.32
CA ALA A 28 -0.67 -28.61 -13.96
C ALA A 28 -1.70 -27.79 -14.75
N THR A 29 -2.90 -27.59 -14.19
CA THR A 29 -3.84 -26.61 -14.75
C THR A 29 -3.15 -25.25 -14.71
N THR A 30 -2.88 -24.69 -15.88
CA THR A 30 -2.35 -23.34 -15.98
C THR A 30 -3.49 -22.42 -15.60
N LEU A 31 -3.40 -21.74 -14.45
CA LEU A 31 -4.42 -20.79 -14.05
C LEU A 31 -4.60 -19.73 -15.17
N PRO A 32 -5.84 -19.28 -15.44
CA PRO A 32 -6.08 -18.24 -16.44
C PRO A 32 -5.33 -16.95 -16.08
N ARG A 33 -5.21 -16.00 -17.02
CA ARG A 33 -4.60 -14.70 -16.71
C ARG A 33 -5.53 -13.91 -15.80
N VAL A 34 -4.98 -13.06 -14.92
CA VAL A 34 -5.77 -12.30 -13.93
C VAL A 34 -6.82 -11.38 -14.55
N GLU A 35 -6.59 -10.95 -15.79
CA GLU A 35 -7.47 -10.07 -16.57
C GLU A 35 -8.34 -10.82 -17.59
N ASP A 36 -8.24 -12.15 -17.68
CA ASP A 36 -9.21 -12.93 -18.45
C ASP A 36 -10.58 -12.78 -17.81
N ARG A 37 -11.64 -12.72 -18.61
CA ARG A 37 -12.96 -12.33 -18.13
C ARG A 37 -14.00 -13.41 -18.36
N LEU A 38 -14.76 -13.72 -17.32
CA LEU A 38 -16.12 -14.28 -17.45
C LEU A 38 -17.16 -13.18 -17.29
N ALA A 39 -16.94 -12.31 -16.31
CA ALA A 39 -17.77 -11.15 -16.08
C ALA A 39 -17.49 -10.11 -17.16
N ARG A 40 -18.55 -9.55 -17.75
CA ARG A 40 -18.38 -8.40 -18.63
C ARG A 40 -17.76 -7.25 -17.82
N PRO A 41 -16.62 -6.66 -18.24
CA PRO A 41 -16.03 -5.51 -17.56
C PRO A 41 -17.04 -4.37 -17.43
N GLU A 42 -16.94 -3.62 -16.32
CA GLU A 42 -17.80 -2.47 -16.02
C GLU A 42 -19.31 -2.80 -16.00
N SER A 43 -19.63 -4.08 -15.77
CA SER A 43 -20.98 -4.53 -15.48
C SER A 43 -21.14 -4.85 -14.00
N ARG A 44 -22.35 -5.22 -13.59
CA ARG A 44 -22.64 -5.76 -12.25
C ARG A 44 -22.43 -7.27 -12.16
N GLU A 45 -21.98 -7.91 -13.23
CA GLU A 45 -21.85 -9.36 -13.26
C GLU A 45 -20.55 -9.79 -12.58
N GLU A 46 -20.65 -10.83 -11.76
CA GLU A 46 -19.52 -11.55 -11.19
C GLU A 46 -19.78 -13.05 -11.35
N TYR A 47 -18.72 -13.84 -11.30
CA TYR A 47 -18.80 -15.28 -11.30
C TYR A 47 -18.10 -15.84 -10.07
N VAL A 48 -18.79 -16.67 -9.30
CA VAL A 48 -18.24 -17.35 -8.12
C VAL A 48 -18.58 -18.84 -8.26
N HIS A 49 -17.56 -19.69 -8.42
CA HIS A 49 -17.73 -21.12 -8.65
C HIS A 49 -18.70 -21.46 -9.80
N GLY A 50 -18.59 -20.71 -10.91
CA GLY A 50 -19.39 -20.90 -12.11
C GLY A 50 -20.81 -20.33 -12.02
N GLN A 51 -21.21 -19.82 -10.87
CA GLN A 51 -22.50 -19.16 -10.68
C GLN A 51 -22.37 -17.68 -11.00
N ARG A 52 -23.22 -17.19 -11.90
CA ARG A 52 -23.34 -15.75 -12.16
C ARG A 52 -24.06 -15.08 -10.99
N VAL A 53 -23.40 -14.13 -10.37
CA VAL A 53 -23.91 -13.27 -9.30
C VAL A 53 -24.02 -11.85 -9.85
N LEU A 54 -25.03 -11.11 -9.38
CA LEU A 54 -25.12 -9.68 -9.66
C LEU A 54 -24.69 -8.90 -8.42
N ALA A 55 -23.62 -8.13 -8.55
CA ALA A 55 -23.19 -7.14 -7.59
C ALA A 55 -24.27 -6.06 -7.47
N ALA A 56 -25.05 -6.14 -6.39
CA ALA A 56 -26.06 -5.14 -6.08
C ALA A 56 -25.38 -3.84 -5.64
N PRO A 57 -25.93 -2.66 -5.98
CA PRO A 57 -25.46 -1.40 -5.41
C PRO A 57 -25.47 -1.45 -3.88
N ALA A 58 -24.49 -0.78 -3.26
CA ALA A 58 -24.37 -0.73 -1.82
C ALA A 58 -25.53 0.05 -1.16
N ASN A 59 -26.02 -0.47 -0.03
CA ASN A 59 -26.77 0.33 0.93
C ASN A 59 -25.79 1.19 1.76
N ALA A 60 -26.30 2.25 2.40
CA ALA A 60 -25.49 3.20 3.18
C ALA A 60 -24.46 2.54 4.13
N PRO A 61 -24.79 1.52 4.95
CA PRO A 61 -23.79 0.90 5.83
C PRO A 61 -22.58 0.29 5.11
N HIS A 62 -22.78 -0.30 3.92
CA HIS A 62 -21.69 -0.80 3.11
C HIS A 62 -20.97 0.35 2.42
N GLY A 63 -21.71 1.25 1.75
CA GLY A 63 -21.12 2.34 0.96
C GLY A 63 -20.25 3.30 1.79
N ASP A 64 -20.72 3.68 2.98
CA ASP A 64 -19.96 4.55 3.88
C ASP A 64 -18.68 3.86 4.36
N ARG A 65 -18.78 2.56 4.69
CA ARG A 65 -17.63 1.78 5.16
C ARG A 65 -16.61 1.53 4.06
N HIS A 66 -17.06 1.24 2.85
CA HIS A 66 -16.22 1.05 1.67
C HIS A 66 -15.48 2.34 1.30
N CYS A 67 -16.16 3.49 1.34
CA CYS A 67 -15.53 4.79 1.14
C CYS A 67 -14.41 5.05 2.16
N GLN A 68 -14.67 4.77 3.46
CA GLN A 68 -13.66 4.89 4.50
C GLN A 68 -12.49 3.92 4.28
N LEU A 69 -12.77 2.67 3.92
CA LEU A 69 -11.76 1.65 3.62
C LEU A 69 -10.83 2.11 2.49
N ASP A 70 -11.39 2.58 1.37
CA ASP A 70 -10.63 3.10 0.23
C ASP A 70 -9.73 4.27 0.61
N TYR A 71 -10.28 5.22 1.38
CA TYR A 71 -9.52 6.37 1.88
C TYR A 71 -8.31 5.94 2.71
N VAL A 72 -8.53 5.06 3.68
CA VAL A 72 -7.50 4.59 4.61
C VAL A 72 -6.42 3.78 3.89
N VAL A 73 -6.82 2.82 3.05
CA VAL A 73 -5.89 1.96 2.32
C VAL A 73 -5.05 2.81 1.37
N ARG A 74 -5.68 3.66 0.55
CA ARG A 74 -4.97 4.54 -0.41
C ARG A 74 -3.99 5.50 0.27
N GLY A 75 -4.36 6.02 1.44
CA GLY A 75 -3.49 6.86 2.26
C GLY A 75 -2.23 6.14 2.77
N ASN A 76 -2.26 4.82 2.87
CA ASN A 76 -1.23 4.00 3.50
C ASN A 76 -0.48 3.05 2.54
N VAL A 77 -0.80 3.00 1.24
CA VAL A 77 -0.07 2.15 0.28
C VAL A 77 1.41 2.56 0.18
N ALA A 78 2.31 1.56 0.23
CA ALA A 78 3.75 1.71 0.08
C ALA A 78 4.17 2.14 -1.34
N ALA A 79 5.37 2.72 -1.47
CA ALA A 79 5.95 3.01 -2.78
C ALA A 79 6.13 1.72 -3.60
N GLY A 80 5.85 1.78 -4.91
CA GLY A 80 5.88 0.61 -5.80
C GLY A 80 4.59 -0.24 -5.78
N TYR A 81 3.62 0.10 -4.94
CA TYR A 81 2.30 -0.52 -4.89
C TYR A 81 1.21 0.47 -5.31
N ILE A 82 0.04 -0.06 -5.67
CA ILE A 82 -1.16 0.70 -6.00
C ILE A 82 -2.38 0.03 -5.37
N SER A 83 -3.30 0.82 -4.83
CA SER A 83 -4.62 0.34 -4.41
C SER A 83 -5.62 0.40 -5.56
N SER A 84 -6.60 -0.50 -5.56
CA SER A 84 -7.68 -0.50 -6.55
C SER A 84 -8.99 -0.88 -5.87
N THR A 85 -10.07 -0.29 -6.36
CA THR A 85 -11.45 -0.51 -5.90
C THR A 85 -12.19 -1.32 -6.97
N ASP A 86 -13.04 -2.25 -6.56
CA ASP A 86 -13.88 -3.06 -7.44
C ASP A 86 -13.12 -3.72 -8.60
N LEU A 87 -11.89 -4.17 -8.31
CA LEU A 87 -11.00 -4.72 -9.33
C LEU A 87 -11.36 -6.19 -9.62
N LEU A 88 -12.04 -6.43 -10.73
CA LEU A 88 -12.32 -7.78 -11.21
C LEU A 88 -11.03 -8.60 -11.34
N THR A 89 -11.07 -9.80 -10.79
CA THR A 89 -9.95 -10.74 -10.76
C THR A 89 -10.41 -12.14 -11.14
N ARG A 90 -9.77 -12.68 -12.18
CA ARG A 90 -9.89 -14.09 -12.54
C ARG A 90 -9.14 -14.96 -11.53
N THR A 91 -9.88 -15.55 -10.60
CA THR A 91 -9.32 -16.34 -9.51
C THR A 91 -9.11 -17.81 -9.88
N ASP A 92 -9.99 -18.37 -10.70
CA ASP A 92 -9.86 -19.73 -11.22
C ASP A 92 -10.61 -19.86 -12.57
N GLU A 93 -10.84 -21.08 -13.07
CA GLU A 93 -11.55 -21.35 -14.33
C GLU A 93 -13.06 -21.04 -14.28
N ALA A 94 -13.66 -20.92 -13.10
CA ALA A 94 -15.09 -20.75 -12.90
C ALA A 94 -15.45 -19.43 -12.16
N SER A 95 -14.44 -18.69 -11.69
CA SER A 95 -14.61 -17.52 -10.84
C SER A 95 -13.91 -16.28 -11.41
N ASP A 96 -14.62 -15.16 -11.41
CA ASP A 96 -14.18 -13.83 -11.85
C ASP A 96 -15.03 -12.78 -11.12
N PHE A 97 -14.48 -12.21 -10.06
CA PHE A 97 -15.19 -11.30 -9.16
C PHE A 97 -14.25 -10.23 -8.63
N ALA A 98 -14.82 -9.16 -8.10
CA ALA A 98 -14.09 -8.07 -7.50
C ALA A 98 -14.07 -8.20 -5.97
N THR A 99 -12.99 -7.69 -5.39
CA THR A 99 -12.94 -7.32 -3.98
C THR A 99 -13.18 -5.82 -3.87
N ASP A 100 -13.81 -5.39 -2.78
CA ASP A 100 -14.11 -3.98 -2.54
C ASP A 100 -12.86 -3.09 -2.63
N THR A 101 -11.76 -3.49 -1.97
CA THR A 101 -10.48 -2.77 -2.05
C THR A 101 -9.32 -3.76 -2.06
N CYS A 102 -8.29 -3.52 -2.86
CA CYS A 102 -7.09 -4.35 -2.87
C CYS A 102 -5.82 -3.53 -3.07
N VAL A 103 -4.67 -4.13 -2.79
CA VAL A 103 -3.33 -3.58 -3.01
C VAL A 103 -2.49 -4.58 -3.79
N ARG A 104 -1.85 -4.10 -4.85
CA ARG A 104 -0.98 -4.89 -5.73
C ARG A 104 0.25 -4.08 -6.11
N ARG A 105 1.27 -4.75 -6.63
CA ARG A 105 2.40 -4.06 -7.26
C ARG A 105 1.90 -3.19 -8.41
N SER A 106 2.53 -2.03 -8.58
CA SER A 106 2.26 -1.16 -9.72
C SER A 106 2.87 -1.74 -11.01
N GLY A 107 2.34 -1.33 -12.16
CA GLY A 107 2.81 -1.78 -13.47
C GLY A 107 2.32 -3.17 -13.87
N THR A 108 3.10 -3.81 -14.75
CA THR A 108 2.77 -5.06 -15.45
C THR A 108 3.72 -6.17 -14.98
N ASP A 109 3.19 -7.37 -14.75
CA ASP A 109 3.98 -8.57 -14.50
C ASP A 109 4.62 -9.03 -15.83
N PRO A 110 5.95 -9.00 -15.95
CA PRO A 110 6.64 -9.36 -17.19
C PRO A 110 6.44 -10.83 -17.59
N ARG A 111 6.06 -11.71 -16.65
CA ARG A 111 5.82 -13.14 -16.93
C ARG A 111 4.50 -13.38 -17.65
N THR A 112 3.49 -12.55 -17.37
CA THR A 112 2.13 -12.75 -17.88
C THR A 112 1.69 -11.66 -18.86
N GLY A 113 2.43 -10.55 -18.92
CA GLY A 113 2.07 -9.37 -19.70
C GLY A 113 0.77 -8.69 -19.23
N THR A 114 0.30 -8.99 -18.01
CA THR A 114 -0.90 -8.37 -17.40
C THR A 114 -0.52 -7.63 -16.12
N ARG A 115 -1.46 -6.94 -15.47
CA ARG A 115 -1.23 -6.41 -14.11
C ARG A 115 -0.76 -7.51 -13.15
N TRP A 116 -0.12 -7.11 -12.05
CA TRP A 116 0.15 -8.00 -10.94
C TRP A 116 -1.14 -8.44 -10.23
N LEU A 117 -1.14 -9.66 -9.68
CA LEU A 117 -2.16 -10.12 -8.74
C LEU A 117 -2.13 -9.26 -7.46
N GLU A 118 -3.28 -9.13 -6.82
CA GLU A 118 -3.45 -8.58 -5.49
C GLU A 118 -2.59 -9.34 -4.47
N GLU A 119 -1.86 -8.61 -3.62
CA GLU A 119 -1.14 -9.20 -2.50
C GLU A 119 -1.94 -9.07 -1.19
N LEU A 120 -2.70 -7.99 -1.05
CA LEU A 120 -3.56 -7.69 0.09
C LEU A 120 -4.93 -7.28 -0.43
N ALA A 121 -5.99 -7.90 0.06
CA ALA A 121 -7.36 -7.60 -0.32
C ALA A 121 -8.24 -7.34 0.90
N PHE A 122 -9.32 -6.60 0.68
CA PHE A 122 -10.29 -6.20 1.68
C PHE A 122 -11.72 -6.37 1.18
N GLU A 123 -12.61 -6.71 2.11
CA GLU A 123 -14.05 -6.89 1.87
C GLU A 123 -14.87 -6.18 2.96
N VAL A 124 -15.98 -5.55 2.59
CA VAL A 124 -16.96 -4.92 3.48
C VAL A 124 -18.23 -5.76 3.52
N VAL A 125 -18.37 -6.52 4.59
CA VAL A 125 -19.48 -7.47 4.75
C VAL A 125 -20.60 -6.82 5.55
N ALA A 126 -21.66 -6.38 4.85
CA ALA A 126 -22.87 -5.80 5.47
C ALA A 126 -24.06 -6.77 5.43
N GLU A 127 -24.64 -6.99 4.25
CA GLU A 127 -25.80 -7.89 4.08
C GLU A 127 -25.41 -9.28 3.56
N GLN A 128 -24.23 -9.40 2.94
CA GLN A 128 -23.71 -10.68 2.46
C GLN A 128 -23.51 -11.67 3.63
N SER A 129 -23.68 -12.95 3.35
CA SER A 129 -23.48 -13.97 4.37
C SER A 129 -21.98 -14.21 4.60
N ARG A 130 -21.62 -14.60 5.83
CA ARG A 130 -20.23 -15.01 6.14
C ARG A 130 -19.77 -16.21 5.30
N ARG A 131 -20.70 -17.04 4.84
CA ARG A 131 -20.40 -18.15 3.92
C ARG A 131 -19.93 -17.62 2.57
N ASP A 132 -20.65 -16.66 1.99
CA ASP A 132 -20.34 -16.14 0.65
C ASP A 132 -18.93 -15.50 0.61
N VAL A 133 -18.61 -14.67 1.60
CA VAL A 133 -17.28 -14.07 1.71
C VAL A 133 -16.20 -15.12 2.01
N THR A 134 -16.54 -16.22 2.68
CA THR A 134 -15.60 -17.33 2.93
C THR A 134 -15.24 -18.07 1.64
N GLU A 135 -16.21 -18.32 0.75
CA GLU A 135 -15.92 -18.94 -0.55
C GLU A 135 -15.02 -18.04 -1.42
N ARG A 136 -15.28 -16.73 -1.44
CA ARG A 136 -14.40 -15.76 -2.10
C ARG A 136 -12.99 -15.77 -1.49
N ALA A 137 -12.88 -15.83 -0.16
CA ALA A 137 -11.60 -15.90 0.54
C ALA A 137 -10.77 -17.13 0.16
N LYS A 138 -11.43 -18.29 0.06
CA LYS A 138 -10.82 -19.54 -0.39
C LYS A 138 -10.31 -19.40 -1.83
N ALA A 139 -11.12 -18.88 -2.74
CA ALA A 139 -10.73 -18.69 -4.14
C ALA A 139 -9.55 -17.71 -4.30
N LEU A 140 -9.57 -16.57 -3.59
CA LEU A 140 -8.47 -15.59 -3.62
C LEU A 140 -7.17 -16.18 -3.05
N THR A 141 -7.25 -16.89 -1.92
CA THR A 141 -6.05 -17.48 -1.30
C THR A 141 -5.48 -18.59 -2.18
N ALA A 142 -6.33 -19.45 -2.76
CA ALA A 142 -5.91 -20.48 -3.70
C ALA A 142 -5.27 -19.88 -4.97
N ARG A 143 -5.73 -18.70 -5.38
CA ARG A 143 -5.13 -17.93 -6.48
C ARG A 143 -3.75 -17.34 -6.15
N GLY A 144 -3.42 -17.19 -4.87
CA GLY A 144 -2.15 -16.65 -4.39
C GLY A 144 -2.23 -15.25 -3.80
N VAL A 145 -3.43 -14.72 -3.54
CA VAL A 145 -3.58 -13.51 -2.73
C VAL A 145 -3.09 -13.84 -1.32
N ARG A 146 -2.09 -13.09 -0.84
CA ARG A 146 -1.36 -13.44 0.38
C ARG A 146 -2.15 -13.15 1.65
N ARG A 147 -2.97 -12.10 1.64
CA ARG A 147 -3.71 -11.64 2.82
C ARG A 147 -5.08 -11.10 2.44
N LEU A 148 -6.10 -11.49 3.20
CA LEU A 148 -7.47 -11.02 3.03
C LEU A 148 -8.05 -10.61 4.38
N VAL A 149 -8.58 -9.38 4.43
CA VAL A 149 -9.18 -8.79 5.62
C VAL A 149 -10.64 -8.44 5.32
N ALA A 150 -11.55 -8.68 6.23
CA ALA A 150 -12.96 -8.33 6.08
C ALA A 150 -13.44 -7.45 7.22
N VAL A 151 -14.19 -6.40 6.90
CA VAL A 151 -14.91 -5.55 7.85
C VAL A 151 -16.36 -6.00 7.93
N PHE A 152 -16.72 -6.64 9.03
CA PHE A 152 -18.07 -7.12 9.31
C PHE A 152 -18.89 -5.99 9.95
N VAL A 153 -19.59 -5.22 9.10
CA VAL A 153 -20.22 -3.93 9.48
C VAL A 153 -21.22 -4.09 10.62
N LYS A 154 -22.06 -5.13 10.58
CA LYS A 154 -23.11 -5.36 11.59
C LYS A 154 -22.53 -5.73 12.96
N GLN A 155 -21.38 -6.38 12.97
CA GLN A 155 -20.68 -6.78 14.19
C GLN A 155 -19.74 -5.68 14.69
N GLY A 156 -19.36 -4.74 13.83
CA GLY A 156 -18.35 -3.73 14.16
C GLY A 156 -16.96 -4.33 14.32
N GLU A 157 -16.67 -5.41 13.60
CA GLU A 157 -15.44 -6.20 13.75
C GLU A 157 -14.63 -6.22 12.46
N VAL A 158 -13.31 -6.27 12.60
CA VAL A 158 -12.38 -6.57 11.50
C VAL A 158 -11.84 -7.97 11.72
N CYS A 159 -11.87 -8.81 10.69
CA CYS A 159 -11.30 -10.15 10.73
C CYS A 159 -10.29 -10.35 9.62
N GLU A 160 -9.32 -11.22 9.85
CA GLU A 160 -8.41 -11.73 8.83
C GLU A 160 -8.75 -13.18 8.49
N TRP A 161 -8.74 -13.52 7.21
CA TRP A 161 -8.90 -14.90 6.78
C TRP A 161 -7.65 -15.72 7.10
N SER A 162 -7.82 -16.84 7.80
CA SER A 162 -6.78 -17.85 7.99
C SER A 162 -7.07 -19.06 7.11
N ALA A 163 -6.31 -19.23 6.04
CA ALA A 163 -6.44 -20.38 5.15
C ALA A 163 -6.08 -21.71 5.85
N GLU A 164 -5.06 -21.69 6.72
CA GLU A 164 -4.66 -22.87 7.51
C GLU A 164 -5.80 -23.39 8.40
N GLN A 165 -6.54 -22.48 9.03
CA GLN A 165 -7.62 -22.82 9.96
C GLN A 165 -9.00 -22.79 9.30
N GLU A 166 -9.05 -22.49 8.00
CA GLU A 166 -10.26 -22.20 7.21
C GLU A 166 -11.30 -21.35 7.96
N ARG A 167 -10.84 -20.29 8.64
CA ARG A 167 -11.72 -19.42 9.42
C ARG A 167 -11.27 -17.98 9.43
N TRP A 168 -12.24 -17.09 9.62
CA TRP A 168 -12.01 -15.68 9.94
C TRP A 168 -11.60 -15.53 11.40
N ARG A 169 -10.43 -14.92 11.61
CA ARG A 169 -9.88 -14.58 12.91
C ARG A 169 -10.15 -13.11 13.20
N PRO A 170 -10.86 -12.76 14.28
CA PRO A 170 -11.01 -11.37 14.70
C PRO A 170 -9.64 -10.75 14.98
N LEU A 171 -9.46 -9.50 14.56
CA LEU A 171 -8.31 -8.67 14.91
C LEU A 171 -8.71 -7.74 16.07
N ASP A 172 -7.82 -7.56 17.05
CA ASP A 172 -8.08 -6.60 18.12
C ASP A 172 -8.13 -5.18 17.52
N PRO A 173 -9.12 -4.34 17.85
CA PRO A 173 -9.15 -2.95 17.39
C PRO A 173 -7.88 -2.14 17.73
N HIS A 174 -7.12 -2.51 18.76
CA HIS A 174 -5.88 -1.86 19.15
C HIS A 174 -4.64 -2.43 18.46
N ASP A 175 -4.78 -3.52 17.70
CA ASP A 175 -3.71 -4.08 16.89
C ASP A 175 -3.46 -3.26 15.62
N VAL A 176 -2.40 -3.66 14.91
CA VAL A 176 -2.01 -3.11 13.62
C VAL A 176 -1.87 -4.23 12.57
N ILE A 177 -2.29 -3.94 11.35
CA ILE A 177 -2.04 -4.75 10.16
C ILE A 177 -0.65 -4.38 9.64
N VAL A 178 0.33 -5.23 9.88
CA VAL A 178 1.69 -5.10 9.33
C VAL A 178 1.75 -5.85 8.00
N ASP A 179 2.05 -5.15 6.91
CA ASP A 179 2.15 -5.73 5.57
C ASP A 179 3.17 -4.97 4.70
N PRO A 180 4.00 -5.64 3.88
CA PRO A 180 4.95 -4.97 2.98
C PRO A 180 4.31 -4.04 1.95
N THR A 181 3.02 -4.25 1.64
CA THR A 181 2.28 -3.39 0.71
C THR A 181 1.87 -2.05 1.31
N LEU A 182 2.07 -1.86 2.62
CA LEU A 182 1.72 -0.66 3.37
C LEU A 182 2.98 0.11 3.77
N ALA A 183 2.95 1.44 3.61
CA ALA A 183 4.05 2.34 3.97
C ALA A 183 4.36 2.32 5.48
N ARG A 184 3.38 1.91 6.29
CA ARG A 184 3.47 1.73 7.73
C ARG A 184 2.43 0.71 8.20
N PRO A 185 2.56 0.13 9.40
CA PRO A 185 1.50 -0.67 10.01
C PRO A 185 0.18 0.10 10.07
N LEU A 186 -0.90 -0.50 9.59
CA LEU A 186 -2.23 0.12 9.53
C LEU A 186 -3.03 -0.22 10.81
N PRO A 187 -3.43 0.75 11.65
CA PRO A 187 -4.24 0.47 12.82
C PRO A 187 -5.58 -0.18 12.44
N VAL A 188 -5.96 -1.27 13.11
CA VAL A 188 -7.23 -1.97 12.85
C VAL A 188 -8.41 -1.02 13.08
N ARG A 189 -8.35 -0.21 14.15
CA ARG A 189 -9.37 0.81 14.44
C ARG A 189 -9.61 1.82 13.32
N ALA A 190 -8.61 2.10 12.47
CA ALA A 190 -8.78 3.02 11.34
C ALA A 190 -9.80 2.50 10.31
N LEU A 191 -10.04 1.18 10.26
CA LEU A 191 -11.08 0.59 9.42
C LEU A 191 -12.49 0.72 10.00
N LEU A 192 -12.60 1.08 11.29
CA LEU A 192 -13.86 1.14 12.04
C LEU A 192 -14.28 2.57 12.41
N ASP A 193 -13.33 3.47 12.62
CA ASP A 193 -13.55 4.81 13.17
C ASP A 193 -12.93 5.89 12.28
N ALA A 194 -13.68 6.97 12.04
CA ALA A 194 -13.27 8.04 11.12
C ALA A 194 -12.10 8.88 11.65
N SER A 195 -12.04 9.13 12.96
CA SER A 195 -10.93 9.88 13.56
C SER A 195 -9.63 9.07 13.49
N ALA A 196 -9.70 7.78 13.79
CA ALA A 196 -8.57 6.86 13.61
C ALA A 196 -8.17 6.72 12.13
N ALA A 197 -9.12 6.78 11.20
CA ALA A 197 -8.87 6.80 9.76
C ALA A 197 -8.05 8.02 9.35
N ASP A 198 -8.46 9.23 9.75
CA ASP A 198 -7.76 10.47 9.45
C ASP A 198 -6.33 10.47 9.99
N GLU A 199 -6.14 10.04 11.23
CA GLU A 199 -4.81 9.91 11.82
C GLU A 199 -3.95 8.89 11.04
N ALA A 200 -4.51 7.72 10.70
CA ALA A 200 -3.79 6.73 9.92
C ALA A 200 -3.37 7.25 8.54
N VAL A 201 -4.23 8.00 7.86
CA VAL A 201 -3.94 8.62 6.57
C VAL A 201 -2.89 9.72 6.69
N ALA A 202 -3.00 10.61 7.68
CA ALA A 202 -2.02 11.67 7.91
C ALA A 202 -0.61 11.09 8.13
N GLN A 203 -0.51 10.06 8.97
CA GLN A 203 0.75 9.38 9.23
C GLN A 203 1.24 8.57 8.02
N GLY A 204 0.34 7.96 7.24
CA GLY A 204 0.69 7.28 5.99
C GLY A 204 1.26 8.25 4.95
N LEU A 205 0.64 9.43 4.79
CA LEU A 205 1.14 10.52 3.94
C LEU A 205 2.50 11.03 4.43
N ARG A 206 2.69 11.16 5.75
CA ARG A 206 3.96 11.57 6.36
C ARG A 206 5.07 10.56 6.07
N ALA A 207 4.80 9.27 6.26
CA ALA A 207 5.76 8.19 5.98
C ALA A 207 6.18 8.14 4.49
N ARG A 208 5.32 8.62 3.60
CA ARG A 208 5.61 8.75 2.15
C ARG A 208 6.21 10.11 1.77
N HIS A 209 6.56 10.94 2.75
CA HIS A 209 7.12 12.27 2.54
C HIS A 209 6.26 13.15 1.63
N HIS A 210 4.94 13.16 1.84
CA HIS A 210 4.04 13.97 1.02
C HIS A 210 4.44 15.47 1.08
N PRO A 211 4.63 16.16 -0.06
CA PRO A 211 5.21 17.50 -0.09
C PRO A 211 4.47 18.54 0.78
N ALA A 212 3.14 18.47 0.82
CA ALA A 212 2.34 19.38 1.63
C ALA A 212 2.63 19.26 3.13
N LEU A 213 2.89 18.05 3.63
CA LEU A 213 3.23 17.85 5.04
C LEU A 213 4.65 18.34 5.34
N ALA A 214 5.60 18.10 4.42
CA ALA A 214 6.95 18.62 4.55
C ALA A 214 6.98 20.16 4.62
N GLN A 215 6.14 20.83 3.82
CA GLN A 215 6.00 22.29 3.87
C GLN A 215 5.46 22.80 5.21
N VAL A 216 4.44 22.12 5.76
CA VAL A 216 3.87 22.47 7.08
C VAL A 216 4.91 22.25 8.18
N GLU A 217 5.67 21.16 8.15
CA GLU A 217 6.73 20.88 9.11
C GLU A 217 7.84 21.94 9.05
N ALA A 218 8.33 22.30 7.86
CA ALA A 218 9.35 23.33 7.68
C ALA A 218 8.88 24.72 8.17
N ALA A 219 7.63 25.10 7.85
CA ALA A 219 7.04 26.34 8.35
C ALA A 219 6.89 26.33 9.89
N GLY A 220 6.56 25.18 10.46
CA GLY A 220 6.49 24.95 11.90
C GLY A 220 7.86 25.10 12.57
N ALA A 221 8.91 24.49 12.01
CA ALA A 221 10.28 24.59 12.50
C ALA A 221 10.78 26.04 12.52
N THR A 222 10.59 26.77 11.41
CA THR A 222 10.93 28.19 11.28
C THR A 222 10.23 29.04 12.35
N ARG A 223 8.93 28.81 12.57
CA ARG A 223 8.16 29.53 13.61
C ARG A 223 8.66 29.18 15.01
N GLY A 224 9.00 27.92 15.25
CA GLY A 224 9.53 27.43 16.52
C GLY A 224 10.87 28.08 16.87
N LEU A 225 11.80 28.15 15.91
CA LEU A 225 13.10 28.78 16.09
C LEU A 225 12.96 30.28 16.41
N ARG A 226 12.08 31.00 15.73
CA ARG A 226 11.80 32.42 16.02
C ARG A 226 11.32 32.63 17.45
N LYS A 227 10.30 31.89 17.88
CA LYS A 227 9.83 31.92 19.27
C LYS A 227 10.93 31.56 20.27
N GLY A 228 11.79 30.61 19.92
CA GLY A 228 12.95 30.24 20.74
C GLY A 228 13.95 31.40 20.89
N ILE A 229 14.26 32.09 19.78
CA ILE A 229 15.15 33.27 19.80
C ILE A 229 14.52 34.40 20.62
N GLU A 230 13.23 34.68 20.42
CA GLU A 230 12.48 35.67 21.22
C GLU A 230 12.56 35.35 22.72
N ALA A 231 12.32 34.10 23.10
CA ALA A 231 12.40 33.65 24.49
C ALA A 231 13.83 33.77 25.06
N VAL A 232 14.86 33.41 24.30
CA VAL A 232 16.27 33.56 24.71
C VAL A 232 16.63 35.04 24.85
N CYS A 233 16.21 35.89 23.93
CA CYS A 233 16.45 37.33 24.02
C CYS A 233 15.80 37.92 25.26
N ALA A 234 14.54 37.56 25.55
CA ALA A 234 13.85 37.98 26.76
C ALA A 234 14.59 37.53 28.03
N LEU A 235 15.05 36.28 28.10
CA LEU A 235 15.79 35.74 29.24
C LEU A 235 17.15 36.42 29.45
N LEU A 236 17.81 36.82 28.36
CA LEU A 236 19.09 37.51 28.38
C LEU A 236 18.96 39.03 28.47
N GLU A 237 17.73 39.55 28.59
CA GLU A 237 17.43 40.99 28.57
C GLU A 237 17.98 41.70 27.32
N LEU A 238 18.02 40.99 26.18
CA LEU A 238 18.42 41.52 24.89
C LEU A 238 17.21 42.13 24.18
N PRO A 239 17.19 43.45 23.90
CA PRO A 239 16.06 44.08 23.23
C PRO A 239 15.94 43.61 21.77
N LEU A 240 14.74 43.24 21.34
CA LEU A 240 14.42 42.99 19.94
C LEU A 240 13.79 44.25 19.34
N ASP A 241 14.64 45.13 18.84
CA ASP A 241 14.20 46.31 18.08
C ASP A 241 13.74 45.94 16.67
N ASP A 242 13.17 46.91 15.95
CA ASP A 242 12.67 46.69 14.59
C ASP A 242 13.75 46.19 13.61
N ALA A 243 15.03 46.54 13.83
CA ALA A 243 16.11 46.09 12.96
C ALA A 243 16.41 44.61 13.18
N ARG A 244 16.46 44.16 14.45
CA ARG A 244 16.61 42.75 14.82
C ARG A 244 15.40 41.93 14.43
N GLN A 245 14.19 42.48 14.55
CA GLN A 245 12.98 41.81 14.08
C GLN A 245 13.01 41.60 12.56
N ARG A 246 13.39 42.62 11.79
CA ARG A 246 13.59 42.48 10.33
C ARG A 246 14.68 41.47 9.99
N GLN A 247 15.76 41.42 10.77
CA GLN A 247 16.81 40.42 10.59
C GLN A 247 16.27 39.01 10.83
N LEU A 248 15.50 38.78 11.91
CA LEU A 248 14.81 37.51 12.15
C LEU A 248 13.86 37.15 11.02
N ASP A 249 13.13 38.13 10.50
CA ASP A 249 12.18 37.96 9.42
C ASP A 249 12.82 37.51 8.11
N ALA A 250 14.05 37.94 7.85
CA ALA A 250 14.81 37.61 6.65
C ALA A 250 15.56 36.26 6.72
N LEU A 251 15.73 35.67 7.90
CA LEU A 251 16.46 34.41 8.05
C LEU A 251 15.60 33.20 7.67
N ASP A 252 16.23 32.26 6.97
CA ASP A 252 15.72 30.91 6.76
C ASP A 252 15.96 30.02 8.00
N GLU A 253 15.53 28.76 7.93
CA GLU A 253 15.65 27.82 9.05
C GLU A 253 17.10 27.67 9.53
N ALA A 254 18.06 27.52 8.62
CA ALA A 254 19.47 27.35 8.96
C ALA A 254 20.05 28.62 9.61
N GLY A 255 19.71 29.80 9.08
CA GLY A 255 20.12 31.08 9.65
C GLY A 255 19.54 31.32 11.05
N LEU A 256 18.28 30.94 11.27
CA LEU A 256 17.63 31.02 12.58
C LEU A 256 18.27 30.06 13.60
N ASP A 257 18.54 28.82 13.22
CA ASP A 257 19.21 27.87 14.12
C ASP A 257 20.63 28.34 14.48
N ALA A 258 21.40 28.80 13.49
CA ALA A 258 22.73 29.36 13.72
C ALA A 258 22.69 30.58 14.65
N LEU A 259 21.72 31.49 14.47
CA LEU A 259 21.53 32.64 15.36
C LEU A 259 21.18 32.20 16.78
N LEU A 260 20.25 31.24 16.93
CA LEU A 260 19.87 30.71 18.24
C LEU A 260 21.07 30.09 18.96
N GLN A 261 21.90 29.31 18.27
CA GLN A 261 23.12 28.75 18.86
C GLN A 261 24.10 29.83 19.30
N ARG A 262 24.33 30.85 18.46
CA ARG A 262 25.20 31.98 18.83
C ARG A 262 24.66 32.74 20.03
N LEU A 263 23.37 32.99 20.12
CA LEU A 263 22.75 33.64 21.28
C LEU A 263 22.93 32.81 22.56
N ARG A 264 22.86 31.48 22.47
CA ARG A 264 23.10 30.58 23.62
C ARG A 264 24.55 30.61 24.09
N THR A 265 25.51 30.65 23.16
CA THR A 265 26.94 30.63 23.46
C THR A 265 27.47 32.00 23.87
N ASP A 266 27.24 33.02 23.05
CA ASP A 266 27.84 34.35 23.19
C ASP A 266 27.03 35.24 24.16
N ARG A 267 25.78 34.85 24.46
CA ARG A 267 24.84 35.59 25.32
C ARG A 267 24.62 37.04 24.92
N ARG A 268 24.80 37.36 23.64
CA ARG A 268 24.62 38.70 23.05
C ARG A 268 24.20 38.59 21.59
N TRP A 269 23.52 39.62 21.09
CA TRP A 269 23.18 39.70 19.67
C TRP A 269 24.44 39.77 18.79
N PRO A 270 24.54 39.00 17.70
CA PRO A 270 25.65 39.12 16.75
C PRO A 270 25.73 40.52 16.15
N SER A 271 26.91 41.14 16.24
CA SER A 271 27.26 42.38 15.55
C SER A 271 27.39 42.19 14.06
#